data_AF-A0AAV1QMF7-F1
#
_entry.id   AF-A0AAV1QMF7-F1
#
_cell.length_a   1.000
_cell.length_b   1.000
_cell.length_c   1.000
_cell.angle_alpha   90.00
_cell.angle_beta   90.00
_cell.angle_gamma   90.00
#
_symmetry.space_group_name_H-M   'P 1'
#
loop_
_entity.id
_entity.type
_entity.pdbx_description
1 polymer ?
#
loop_
_entity_poly.entity_id
_entity_poly.type
_entity_poly.pdbx_seq_one_letter_code
_entity_poly.pdbx_strand_id
1 'polypeptide(L)'
;MAAVLAELRTLRKEHTEASKDTKESLNRVETAISEVADRTTQLEQRMTDYEERLVDTEKKTNPNPNPRALRHLLHREASVAAKCEDLESRARRNNLRIYGVKEDEENNSNLLDFISNLIRTSLALTGDTN
;
A
#
# COMPACT_ATOMS: atom_id res chain seq x y z
N MET A 1 -50.32 -56.66 48.70
CA MET A 1 -50.87 -56.16 47.41
C MET A 1 -51.18 -54.66 47.42
N ALA A 2 -51.82 -54.10 48.44
CA ALA A 2 -52.17 -52.66 48.47
C ALA A 2 -50.97 -51.69 48.42
N ALA A 3 -49.89 -51.99 49.15
CA ALA A 3 -48.67 -51.16 49.16
C ALA A 3 -47.97 -51.10 47.79
N VAL A 4 -47.82 -52.26 47.12
CA VAL A 4 -47.24 -52.36 45.77
C VAL A 4 -48.06 -51.55 44.75
N LEU A 5 -49.39 -51.56 44.85
CA LEU A 5 -50.25 -50.75 43.98
C LEU A 5 -50.10 -49.25 44.24
N ALA A 6 -49.77 -48.84 45.46
CA ALA A 6 -49.51 -47.44 45.79
C ALA A 6 -48.16 -46.98 45.20
N GLU A 7 -47.11 -47.78 45.34
CA GLU A 7 -45.79 -47.49 44.75
C GLU A 7 -45.82 -47.48 43.21
N LEU A 8 -46.57 -48.38 42.57
CA LEU A 8 -46.74 -48.34 41.11
C LEU A 8 -47.47 -47.08 40.63
N ARG A 9 -48.36 -46.51 41.46
CA ARG A 9 -49.03 -45.24 41.16
C ARG A 9 -48.11 -44.05 41.34
N THR A 10 -47.23 -44.05 42.34
CA THR A 10 -46.23 -42.98 42.52
C THR A 10 -45.20 -43.02 41.41
N LEU A 11 -44.66 -44.20 41.07
CA LEU A 11 -43.72 -44.37 39.96
C LEU A 11 -44.32 -43.91 38.62
N ARG A 12 -45.60 -44.20 38.36
CA ARG A 12 -46.27 -43.69 37.15
C ARG A 12 -46.35 -42.17 37.13
N LYS A 13 -46.64 -41.52 38.26
CA LYS A 13 -46.70 -40.06 38.35
C LYS A 13 -45.32 -39.45 38.12
N GLU A 14 -44.30 -39.96 38.81
CA GLU A 14 -42.91 -39.53 38.65
C GLU A 14 -42.43 -39.70 37.21
N HIS A 15 -42.76 -40.82 36.56
CA HIS A 15 -42.46 -41.04 35.15
C HIS A 15 -43.18 -40.04 34.23
N THR A 16 -44.46 -39.73 34.48
CA THR A 16 -45.18 -38.72 33.69
C THR A 16 -44.61 -37.32 33.87
N GLU A 17 -44.17 -36.97 35.06
CA GLU A 17 -43.52 -35.69 35.37
C GLU A 17 -42.14 -35.60 34.71
N ALA A 18 -41.30 -36.62 34.87
CA ALA A 18 -39.98 -36.69 34.23
C ALA A 18 -40.10 -36.65 32.69
N SER A 19 -41.09 -37.34 32.11
CA SER A 19 -41.34 -37.29 30.67
C SER A 19 -41.79 -35.90 30.21
N LYS A 20 -42.56 -35.17 31.02
CA LYS A 20 -42.97 -33.80 30.72
C LYS A 20 -41.77 -32.85 30.78
N ASP A 21 -40.96 -32.92 31.83
CA ASP A 21 -39.75 -32.11 31.98
C ASP A 21 -38.75 -32.38 30.85
N THR A 22 -38.59 -33.65 30.47
CA THR A 22 -37.76 -34.03 29.32
C THR A 22 -38.29 -33.38 28.04
N LYS A 23 -39.60 -33.44 27.79
CA LYS A 23 -40.22 -32.80 26.62
C LYS A 23 -40.02 -31.28 26.61
N GLU A 24 -40.15 -30.62 27.76
CA GLU A 24 -39.89 -29.19 27.89
C GLU A 24 -38.43 -28.86 27.61
N SER A 25 -37.49 -29.66 28.13
CA SER A 25 -36.06 -29.47 27.87
C SER A 25 -35.71 -29.66 26.39
N LEU A 26 -36.29 -30.66 25.73
CA LEU A 26 -36.13 -30.89 24.30
C LEU A 26 -36.66 -29.73 23.47
N ASN A 27 -37.83 -29.19 23.80
CA ASN A 27 -38.37 -28.01 23.11
C ASN A 27 -37.46 -26.77 23.25
N ARG A 28 -36.85 -26.58 24.43
CA ARG A 28 -35.88 -25.50 24.64
C ARG A 28 -34.62 -25.70 23.80
N VAL A 29 -34.11 -26.93 23.74
CA VAL A 29 -32.96 -27.28 22.92
C VAL A 29 -33.27 -27.09 21.44
N GLU A 30 -34.44 -27.52 20.97
CA GLU A 30 -34.89 -27.33 19.59
C GLU A 30 -34.94 -25.83 19.23
N THR A 31 -35.51 -25.01 20.12
CA THR A 31 -35.55 -23.55 19.92
C THR A 31 -34.15 -22.94 19.86
N ALA A 32 -33.26 -23.35 20.77
CA ALA A 32 -31.88 -22.85 20.79
C ALA A 32 -31.09 -23.28 19.54
N ILE A 33 -31.29 -24.50 19.05
CA ILE A 33 -30.68 -24.99 17.80
C ILE A 33 -31.20 -24.19 16.60
N SER A 34 -32.50 -23.91 16.54
CA SER A 34 -33.07 -23.07 15.48
C SER A 34 -32.45 -21.68 15.48
N GLU A 35 -32.30 -21.06 16.64
CA GLU A 35 -31.68 -19.74 16.76
C GLU A 35 -30.20 -19.75 16.34
N VAL A 36 -29.46 -20.80 16.71
CA VAL A 36 -28.07 -20.97 16.29
C VAL A 36 -27.98 -21.16 14.77
N ALA A 37 -28.89 -21.92 14.17
CA ALA A 37 -28.94 -22.09 12.71
C ALA A 37 -29.19 -20.75 12.02
N ASP A 38 -30.16 -19.96 12.49
CA ASP A 38 -30.46 -18.63 11.94
C ASP A 38 -29.26 -17.69 12.04
N ARG A 39 -28.57 -17.66 13.19
CA ARG A 39 -27.36 -16.85 13.36
C ARG A 39 -26.22 -17.31 12.46
N THR A 40 -26.09 -18.62 12.26
CA THR A 40 -25.04 -19.20 11.38
C THR A 40 -25.27 -18.79 9.94
N THR A 41 -26.50 -18.91 9.43
CA THR A 41 -26.83 -18.48 8.05
C THR A 41 -26.61 -16.98 7.83
N GLN A 42 -26.92 -16.13 8.82
CA GLN A 42 -26.63 -14.70 8.75
C GLN A 42 -25.11 -14.41 8.71
N LEU A 43 -24.32 -15.16 9.45
CA LEU A 43 -22.86 -15.03 9.43
C LEU A 43 -22.27 -15.50 8.09
N GLU A 44 -22.77 -16.58 7.52
CA GLU A 44 -22.37 -17.06 6.19
C GLU A 44 -22.62 -16.00 5.12
N GLN A 45 -23.82 -15.40 5.10
CA GLN A 45 -24.15 -14.32 4.17
C GLN A 45 -23.20 -13.12 4.31
N ARG A 46 -22.97 -12.68 5.56
CA ARG A 46 -22.03 -11.57 5.82
C ARG A 46 -20.60 -11.92 5.39
N MET A 47 -20.18 -13.17 5.59
CA MET A 47 -18.86 -13.65 5.18
C MET A 47 -18.70 -13.59 3.65
N THR A 48 -19.71 -14.04 2.90
CA THR A 48 -19.72 -13.92 1.43
C THR A 48 -19.63 -12.46 0.98
N ASP A 49 -20.39 -11.55 1.60
CA ASP A 49 -20.32 -10.11 1.28
C ASP A 49 -18.93 -9.53 1.58
N TYR A 50 -18.30 -9.94 2.69
CA TYR A 50 -16.94 -9.52 3.03
C TYR A 50 -15.91 -10.06 2.05
N GLU A 51 -16.03 -11.31 1.61
CA GLU A 51 -15.16 -11.93 0.62
C GLU A 51 -15.26 -11.21 -0.74
N GLU A 52 -16.48 -10.90 -1.21
CA GLU A 52 -16.67 -10.16 -2.45
C GLU A 52 -16.05 -8.76 -2.37
N ARG A 53 -16.30 -8.04 -1.26
CA ARG A 53 -15.70 -6.73 -1.02
C ARG A 53 -14.17 -6.79 -0.92
N LEU A 54 -13.63 -7.85 -0.33
CA LEU A 54 -12.18 -8.07 -0.25
C LEU A 54 -11.61 -8.24 -1.65
N VAL A 55 -12.18 -9.12 -2.46
CA VAL A 55 -11.77 -9.37 -3.85
C VAL A 55 -11.80 -8.08 -4.67
N ASP A 56 -12.85 -7.27 -4.54
CA ASP A 56 -12.95 -5.98 -5.24
C ASP A 56 -11.94 -4.95 -4.74
N THR A 57 -11.66 -4.95 -3.44
CA THR A 57 -10.62 -4.10 -2.86
C THR A 57 -9.24 -4.53 -3.34
N GLU A 58 -8.95 -5.83 -3.38
CA GLU A 58 -7.70 -6.38 -3.90
C GLU A 58 -7.52 -6.05 -5.38
N LYS A 59 -8.57 -6.15 -6.21
CA LYS A 59 -8.51 -5.74 -7.62
C LYS A 59 -8.21 -4.25 -7.80
N LYS A 60 -8.78 -3.38 -6.95
CA LYS A 60 -8.58 -1.91 -7.01
C LYS A 60 -7.23 -1.48 -6.45
N THR A 61 -6.79 -2.11 -5.38
CA THR A 61 -5.56 -1.74 -4.65
C THR A 61 -4.34 -2.41 -5.28
N ASN A 62 -4.54 -3.57 -5.88
CA ASN A 62 -3.53 -4.37 -6.56
C ASN A 62 -3.98 -4.65 -8.00
N PRO A 63 -4.14 -3.61 -8.85
CA PRO A 63 -4.33 -3.80 -10.28
C PRO A 63 -3.02 -4.38 -10.80
N ASN A 64 -2.94 -5.71 -10.77
CA ASN A 64 -1.80 -6.58 -11.07
C ASN A 64 -0.75 -5.80 -11.87
N PRO A 65 0.27 -5.21 -11.20
CA PRO A 65 1.15 -4.24 -11.85
C PRO A 65 1.83 -5.01 -12.96
N ASN A 66 1.42 -4.76 -14.21
CA ASN A 66 1.88 -5.54 -15.34
C ASN A 66 3.42 -5.44 -15.31
N PRO A 67 4.14 -6.52 -14.94
CA PRO A 67 5.55 -6.40 -14.59
C PRO A 67 6.35 -5.97 -15.82
N ARG A 68 5.81 -6.24 -17.02
CA ARG A 68 6.33 -5.77 -18.29
C ARG A 68 6.18 -4.25 -18.48
N ALA A 69 5.03 -3.68 -18.10
CA ALA A 69 4.81 -2.24 -18.17
C ALA A 69 5.71 -1.49 -17.19
N LEU A 70 5.81 -1.97 -15.95
CA LEU A 70 6.70 -1.37 -14.94
C LEU A 70 8.17 -1.46 -15.38
N ARG A 71 8.61 -2.63 -15.85
CA ARG A 71 9.97 -2.80 -16.38
C ARG A 71 10.25 -1.91 -17.59
N HIS A 72 9.27 -1.73 -18.47
CA HIS A 72 9.39 -0.82 -19.60
C HIS A 72 9.52 0.65 -19.16
N LEU A 73 8.72 1.08 -18.19
CA LEU A 73 8.80 2.43 -17.62
C LEU A 73 10.16 2.69 -16.96
N LEU A 74 10.65 1.75 -16.15
CA LEU A 74 11.97 1.84 -15.51
C LEU A 74 13.10 1.94 -16.54
N HIS A 75 13.06 1.12 -17.59
CA HIS A 75 14.05 1.19 -18.66
C HIS A 75 13.97 2.53 -19.42
N ARG A 76 12.76 3.05 -19.64
CA ARG A 76 12.57 4.33 -20.31
C ARG A 76 13.11 5.49 -19.46
N GLU A 77 12.86 5.46 -18.16
CA GLU A 77 13.38 6.43 -17.20
C GLU A 77 14.91 6.45 -17.21
N ALA A 78 15.55 5.27 -17.07
CA ALA A 78 17.01 5.15 -17.12
C ALA A 78 17.60 5.67 -18.44
N SER A 79 16.93 5.39 -19.57
CA SER A 79 17.35 5.90 -20.87
C SER A 79 17.23 7.42 -21.00
N VAL A 80 16.17 8.01 -20.44
CA VAL A 80 15.99 9.47 -20.43
C VAL A 80 17.02 10.14 -19.54
N ALA A 81 17.27 9.60 -18.34
CA ALA A 81 18.28 10.11 -17.42
C ALA A 81 19.67 10.13 -18.07
N ALA A 82 20.08 9.03 -18.71
CA ALA A 82 21.36 8.95 -19.41
C ALA A 82 21.48 9.96 -20.56
N LYS A 83 20.38 10.23 -21.30
CA LYS A 83 20.37 11.24 -22.35
C LYS A 83 20.48 12.66 -21.80
N CYS A 84 19.80 12.94 -20.69
CA CYS A 84 19.91 14.23 -20.00
C CYS A 84 21.35 14.47 -19.52
N GLU A 85 21.98 13.47 -18.91
CA GLU A 85 23.38 13.56 -18.45
C GLU A 85 24.36 13.79 -19.62
N ASP A 86 24.18 13.07 -20.73
CA ASP A 86 24.98 13.32 -21.94
C ASP A 86 24.77 14.75 -22.44
N LEU A 87 23.52 15.20 -22.62
CA LEU A 87 23.22 16.56 -23.08
C LEU A 87 23.83 17.64 -22.17
N GLU A 88 23.71 17.50 -20.85
CA GLU A 88 24.34 18.41 -19.90
C GLU A 88 25.86 18.39 -20.01
N SER A 89 26.45 17.21 -20.11
CA SER A 89 27.89 17.06 -20.30
C SER A 89 28.33 17.76 -21.59
N ARG A 90 27.61 17.56 -22.71
CA ARG A 90 27.91 18.21 -23.98
C ARG A 90 27.78 19.73 -23.92
N ALA A 91 26.76 20.24 -23.25
CA ALA A 91 26.57 21.66 -23.04
C ALA A 91 27.71 22.25 -22.18
N ARG A 92 28.16 21.54 -21.14
CA ARG A 92 29.26 21.96 -20.27
C ARG A 92 30.64 21.84 -20.93
N ARG A 93 30.83 20.98 -21.93
CA ARG A 93 32.15 20.81 -22.62
C ARG A 93 32.69 22.10 -23.23
N ASN A 94 31.81 22.99 -23.68
CA ASN A 94 32.22 24.28 -24.24
C ASN A 94 32.25 25.41 -23.20
N ASN A 95 31.98 25.11 -21.92
CA ASN A 95 31.97 26.11 -20.86
C ASN A 95 33.29 26.06 -20.09
N LEU A 96 33.93 27.22 -19.93
CA LEU A 96 35.10 27.38 -19.07
C LEU A 96 34.64 27.72 -17.64
N ARG A 97 35.17 27.02 -16.64
CA ARG A 97 34.90 27.28 -15.23
C ARG A 97 36.15 27.88 -14.59
N ILE A 98 36.07 29.16 -14.23
CA ILE A 98 37.17 29.93 -13.66
C ILE A 98 37.01 29.94 -12.13
N TYR A 99 38.07 29.59 -11.41
CA TYR A 99 38.09 29.55 -9.94
C TYR A 99 39.08 30.58 -9.39
N GLY A 100 38.78 31.13 -8.21
CA GLY A 100 39.68 32.07 -7.51
C GLY A 100 39.44 33.55 -7.82
N VAL A 101 38.38 33.89 -8.57
CA VAL A 101 37.90 35.27 -8.74
C VAL A 101 37.09 35.64 -7.49
N LYS A 102 37.38 36.77 -6.86
CA LYS A 102 36.57 37.25 -5.72
C LYS A 102 35.27 37.83 -6.24
N GLU A 103 34.18 37.61 -5.49
CA GLU A 103 32.88 38.22 -5.78
C GLU A 103 33.02 39.75 -5.84
N ASP A 104 32.29 40.38 -6.76
CA ASP A 104 32.27 41.83 -7.05
C ASP A 104 33.54 42.47 -7.65
N GLU A 105 34.57 41.70 -8.02
CA GLU A 105 35.75 42.25 -8.72
C GLU A 105 35.46 42.77 -10.13
N GLU A 106 34.33 42.33 -10.73
CA GLU A 106 33.92 42.71 -12.09
C GLU A 106 33.42 44.17 -12.18
N ASN A 107 33.09 44.81 -11.04
CA ASN A 107 32.83 46.25 -10.87
C ASN A 107 32.02 46.91 -12.02
N ASN A 108 30.88 46.33 -12.41
CA ASN A 108 29.97 46.84 -13.46
C ASN A 108 30.62 47.09 -14.85
N SER A 109 31.84 46.60 -15.06
CA SER A 109 32.49 46.64 -16.37
C SER A 109 31.96 45.51 -17.26
N ASN A 110 32.11 45.63 -18.57
CA ASN A 110 31.71 44.56 -19.48
C ASN A 110 32.49 43.28 -19.13
N LEU A 111 31.76 42.18 -18.88
CA LEU A 111 32.33 40.87 -18.52
C LEU A 111 33.42 40.41 -19.51
N LEU A 112 33.26 40.73 -20.80
CA LEU A 112 34.24 40.41 -21.84
C LEU A 112 35.59 41.10 -21.59
N ASP A 113 35.58 42.38 -21.22
CA ASP A 113 36.80 43.16 -20.97
C ASP A 113 37.53 42.63 -19.73
N PHE A 114 36.76 42.28 -18.69
CA PHE A 114 37.29 41.64 -17.48
C PHE A 114 37.95 40.30 -17.79
N ILE A 115 37.26 39.41 -18.52
CA ILE A 115 37.81 38.09 -18.91
C ILE A 115 39.06 38.25 -19.80
N SER A 116 39.04 39.16 -20.77
CA SER A 116 40.21 39.42 -21.63
C SER A 116 41.43 39.88 -20.82
N ASN A 117 41.23 40.78 -19.85
CA ASN A 117 42.30 41.22 -18.96
C ASN A 117 42.78 40.11 -18.02
N LEU A 118 41.86 39.31 -17.48
CA LEU A 118 42.18 38.16 -16.63
C LEU A 118 43.04 37.12 -17.37
N ILE A 119 42.67 36.78 -18.61
CA ILE A 119 43.41 35.83 -19.46
C ILE A 119 44.80 36.39 -19.80
N ARG A 120 44.88 37.65 -20.22
CA ARG A 120 46.16 38.31 -20.55
C ARG A 120 47.11 38.35 -19.36
N THR A 121 46.59 38.66 -18.18
CA THR A 121 47.38 38.75 -16.94
C THR A 121 47.83 37.37 -16.45
N SER A 122 46.93 36.37 -16.48
CA SER A 122 47.23 35.02 -15.98
C SER A 122 48.16 34.22 -16.90
N LEU A 123 48.09 34.43 -18.22
CA LEU A 123 48.95 33.75 -19.19
C LEU A 123 50.21 34.55 -19.55
N ALA A 124 50.41 35.73 -18.97
CA ALA A 124 51.51 36.65 -19.28
C ALA A 124 51.66 36.91 -20.79
N LEU A 125 50.54 37.01 -21.52
CA LEU A 125 50.54 37.27 -22.95
C LEU A 125 50.98 38.72 -23.19
N THR A 126 52.16 38.90 -23.80
CA THR A 126 52.61 40.20 -24.30
C THR A 126 51.69 40.64 -25.43
N GLY A 127 51.31 41.92 -25.43
CA GLY A 127 50.23 42.50 -26.25
C GLY A 127 50.24 42.12 -27.74
N ASP A 128 49.03 42.12 -28.31
CA ASP A 128 48.68 41.67 -29.66
C ASP A 128 49.74 42.06 -30.71
N THR A 129 50.40 41.06 -31.30
CA THR A 129 51.09 41.25 -32.58
C THR A 129 50.03 41.31 -33.68
N ASN A 130 49.78 42.53 -34.15
CA ASN A 130 49.08 42.97 -35.38
C ASN A 130 48.39 41.92 -36.24
#